data_AF-A0A368GLV4-F1
#
_entry.id   AF-A0A368GLV4-F1
#
_cell.length_a   1.000
_cell.length_b   1.000
_cell.length_c   1.000
_cell.angle_alpha   90.00
_cell.angle_beta   90.00
_cell.angle_gamma   90.00
#
_symmetry.space_group_name_H-M   'P 1'
#
loop_
_entity.id
_entity.type
_entity.pdbx_description
1 polymer ?
#
loop_
_entity_poly.entity_id
_entity_poly.type
_entity_poly.pdbx_seq_one_letter_code
_entity_poly.pdbx_strand_id
1 'polypeptide(L)'
;MFYGPGGPYGAMAGRDATRALGTMDVKDVRDEWDDHEDLTNDQRETANEWEASFKYKYPTVGKLIKEGDVRTDYGGATSAIPA
;
A
#
# COMPACT_ATOMS: atom_id res chain seq x y z
N MET A 1 5.30 -6.86 -16.30
CA MET A 1 5.08 -7.09 -14.85
C MET A 1 5.18 -5.73 -14.16
N PHE A 2 4.17 -5.28 -13.41
CA PHE A 2 4.08 -3.88 -12.97
C PHE A 2 5.05 -3.52 -11.83
N TYR A 3 5.11 -4.36 -10.79
CA TYR A 3 5.91 -4.13 -9.57
C TYR A 3 7.26 -4.85 -9.55
N GLY A 4 7.59 -5.60 -10.60
CA GLY A 4 8.88 -6.30 -10.70
C GLY A 4 10.05 -5.33 -10.97
N PRO A 5 11.31 -5.79 -10.86
CA PRO A 5 12.47 -4.99 -11.24
C PRO A 5 12.34 -4.43 -12.67
N GLY A 6 12.52 -3.12 -12.82
CA GLY A 6 12.34 -2.41 -14.10
C GLY A 6 10.89 -2.16 -14.53
N GLY A 7 9.91 -2.54 -13.71
CA GLY A 7 8.50 -2.24 -13.92
C GLY A 7 8.14 -0.78 -13.57
N PRO A 8 7.05 -0.24 -14.16
CA PRO A 8 6.66 1.16 -13.95
C PRO A 8 6.31 1.47 -12.49
N TYR A 9 5.94 0.46 -11.69
CA TYR A 9 5.61 0.57 -10.26
C TYR A 9 6.63 -0.13 -9.38
N GLY A 10 7.82 -0.45 -9.90
CA GLY A 10 8.85 -1.19 -9.19
C GLY A 10 9.35 -0.50 -7.92
N ALA A 11 9.29 0.83 -7.84
CA ALA A 11 9.69 1.56 -6.64
C ALA A 11 8.76 1.34 -5.44
N MET A 12 7.51 0.90 -5.65
CA MET A 12 6.56 0.60 -4.56
C MET A 12 6.65 -0.85 -4.06
N ALA A 13 7.46 -1.70 -4.71
CA ALA A 13 7.53 -3.11 -4.37
C ALA A 13 8.10 -3.32 -2.95
N GLY A 14 7.32 -3.97 -2.08
CA GLY A 14 7.72 -4.30 -0.71
C GLY A 14 7.76 -3.09 0.23
N ARG A 15 7.09 -1.98 -0.12
CA ARG A 15 7.07 -0.73 0.66
C ARG A 15 5.65 -0.28 0.93
N ASP A 16 5.50 0.65 1.87
CA ASP A 16 4.26 1.42 1.98
C ASP A 16 4.14 2.36 0.78
N ALA A 17 3.10 2.13 -0.03
CA ALA A 17 2.83 2.87 -1.26
C ALA A 17 1.80 3.99 -1.05
N THR A 18 1.26 4.15 0.17
CA THR A 18 0.12 5.04 0.44
C THR A 18 0.41 6.48 -0.02
N ARG A 19 1.59 7.01 0.32
CA ARG A 19 2.03 8.33 -0.14
C ARG A 19 2.15 8.40 -1.66
N ALA A 20 2.92 7.51 -2.28
CA ALA A 20 3.12 7.47 -3.72
C ALA A 20 1.81 7.43 -4.52
N LEU A 21 0.80 6.71 -4.01
CA LEU A 21 -0.52 6.63 -4.61
C LEU A 21 -1.32 7.91 -4.40
N GLY A 22 -1.27 8.50 -3.20
CA GLY A 22 -1.97 9.75 -2.89
C GLY A 22 -1.39 10.95 -3.63
N THR A 23 -0.07 11.03 -3.77
CA THR A 23 0.63 12.12 -4.49
C THR A 23 0.76 11.86 -5.99
N MET A 24 0.38 10.66 -6.45
CA MET A 24 0.54 10.20 -7.84
C MET A 24 2.00 10.26 -8.32
N ASP A 25 2.96 10.13 -7.41
CA ASP A 25 4.39 10.02 -7.69
C ASP A 25 4.92 8.66 -7.18
N VAL A 26 5.20 7.77 -8.13
CA VAL A 26 5.68 6.40 -7.86
C VAL A 26 6.99 6.37 -7.05
N LYS A 27 7.77 7.45 -7.07
CA LYS A 27 9.04 7.54 -6.33
C LYS A 27 8.88 8.07 -4.91
N ASP A 28 7.71 8.58 -4.55
CA ASP A 28 7.41 9.17 -3.24
C ASP A 28 7.08 8.08 -2.21
N VAL A 29 8.07 7.22 -1.98
CA VAL A 29 8.06 6.11 -1.04
C VAL A 29 9.10 6.33 0.05
N ARG A 30 8.79 5.89 1.27
CA ARG A 30 9.72 5.97 2.41
C ARG A 30 10.27 4.59 2.76
N ASP A 31 11.47 4.58 3.33
CA ASP A 31 12.08 3.36 3.92
C ASP A 31 11.54 3.08 5.34
N GLU A 32 11.05 4.13 6.00
CA GLU A 32 10.57 4.13 7.38
C GLU A 32 9.05 4.26 7.45
N TRP A 33 8.48 4.09 8.64
CA TRP A 33 7.06 4.29 8.90
C TRP A 33 6.62 5.71 8.52
N ASP A 34 5.50 5.81 7.79
CA ASP A 34 4.91 7.08 7.37
C ASP A 34 3.53 7.24 8.02
N ASP A 35 3.35 8.32 8.79
CA ASP A 35 2.08 8.62 9.45
C ASP A 35 1.08 9.33 8.50
N HIS A 36 1.53 9.79 7.33
CA HIS A 36 0.71 10.42 6.29
C HIS A 36 -0.09 11.66 6.72
N GLU A 37 0.26 12.25 7.86
CA GLU A 37 -0.49 13.37 8.44
C GLU A 37 -0.46 14.62 7.55
N ASP A 38 0.62 14.80 6.80
CA ASP A 38 0.87 15.90 5.87
C ASP A 38 0.15 15.75 4.53
N LEU A 39 -0.47 14.59 4.24
CA LEU A 39 -1.28 14.44 3.03
C LEU A 39 -2.54 15.30 3.10
N THR A 40 -2.83 15.98 1.99
CA THR A 40 -4.08 16.73 1.82
C THR A 40 -5.29 15.79 1.73
N ASN A 41 -6.50 16.33 1.89
CA ASN A 41 -7.73 15.54 1.78
C ASN A 41 -7.83 14.84 0.40
N ASP A 42 -7.54 15.55 -0.68
CA ASP A 42 -7.60 15.02 -2.05
C ASP A 42 -6.56 13.88 -2.25
N GLN A 43 -5.36 14.02 -1.68
CA GLN A 43 -4.33 12.97 -1.74
C GLN A 43 -4.75 11.73 -0.94
N ARG A 44 -5.38 11.92 0.22
CA ARG A 44 -5.93 10.80 1.02
C ARG A 44 -7.08 10.11 0.30
N GLU A 45 -7.96 10.86 -0.35
CA GLU A 45 -9.04 10.31 -1.18
C GLU A 45 -8.48 9.48 -2.34
N THR A 46 -7.51 10.03 -3.07
CA THR A 46 -6.81 9.31 -4.15
C THR A 46 -6.19 8.00 -3.65
N ALA A 47 -5.50 8.03 -2.50
CA ALA A 47 -4.93 6.82 -1.90
C ALA A 47 -6.01 5.78 -1.53
N ASN A 48 -7.16 6.22 -1.01
CA ASN A 48 -8.29 5.33 -0.68
C ASN A 48 -8.91 4.70 -1.93
N GLU A 49 -9.03 5.43 -3.04
CA GLU A 49 -9.51 4.89 -4.32
C GLU A 49 -8.57 3.79 -4.86
N TRP A 50 -7.26 4.02 -4.74
CA TRP A 50 -6.26 3.00 -5.06
C TRP A 50 -6.35 1.78 -4.16
N GLU A 51 -6.56 1.97 -2.86
CA GLU A 51 -6.73 0.88 -1.89
C GLU A 51 -7.95 0.02 -2.22
N ALA A 52 -9.07 0.64 -2.58
CA ALA A 52 -10.27 -0.06 -3.05
C ALA A 52 -10.00 -0.86 -4.34
N SER A 53 -9.25 -0.27 -5.28
CA SER A 53 -8.83 -0.94 -6.52
C SER A 53 -7.93 -2.14 -6.24
N PHE A 54 -7.05 -2.06 -5.23
CA PHE A 54 -6.22 -3.19 -4.81
C PHE A 54 -7.03 -4.30 -4.17
N LYS A 55 -7.97 -3.99 -3.28
CA LYS A 55 -8.87 -5.00 -2.70
C LYS A 55 -9.71 -5.73 -3.74
N TYR A 56 -10.04 -5.05 -4.84
CA TYR A 56 -10.76 -5.67 -5.96
C TYR A 56 -9.86 -6.56 -6.84
N LYS A 57 -8.55 -6.32 -6.88
CA LYS A 57 -7.64 -7.02 -7.81
C LYS A 57 -6.72 -8.04 -7.14
N TYR A 58 -6.41 -7.84 -5.87
CA TYR A 58 -5.42 -8.61 -5.13
C TYR A 58 -5.98 -9.02 -3.77
N PRO A 59 -5.58 -10.19 -3.27
CA PRO A 59 -5.97 -10.62 -1.94
C PRO A 59 -5.14 -9.89 -0.89
N THR A 60 -5.78 -9.36 0.14
CA THR A 60 -5.11 -8.78 1.30
C THR A 60 -4.57 -9.91 2.18
N VAL A 61 -3.27 -9.86 2.47
CA VAL A 61 -2.57 -10.91 3.25
C VAL A 61 -2.33 -10.54 4.72
N GLY A 62 -2.64 -9.29 5.11
CA GLY A 62 -2.44 -8.81 6.48
C GLY A 62 -2.47 -7.29 6.58
N LYS A 63 -2.09 -6.77 7.74
CA LYS A 63 -1.97 -5.34 8.03
C LYS A 63 -0.50 -4.94 8.15
N LEU A 64 -0.13 -3.82 7.53
CA LEU A 64 1.16 -3.15 7.77
C LEU A 64 1.13 -2.50 9.16
N ILE A 65 2.15 -2.77 9.98
CA ILE A 65 2.24 -2.29 11.36
C ILE A 65 3.55 -1.54 11.59
N LYS A 66 3.56 -0.65 12.58
CA LYS A 66 4.75 0.08 12.98
C LYS A 66 5.73 -0.85 13.69
N GLU A 67 7.02 -0.51 13.67
CA GLU A 67 8.00 -1.23 14.49
C GLU A 67 7.62 -1.16 15.98
N GLY A 68 7.58 -2.32 16.63
CA GLY A 68 7.19 -2.46 18.04
C GLY A 68 5.71 -2.77 18.28
N ASP A 69 4.86 -2.65 17.26
CA ASP A 69 3.45 -3.06 17.38
C ASP A 69 3.32 -4.60 17.43
N VAL A 70 2.20 -5.06 18.00
CA VAL A 70 1.91 -6.49 18.11
C VAL A 70 1.70 -7.09 16.73
N ARG A 71 2.55 -8.05 16.36
CA ARG A 71 2.39 -8.84 15.16
C ARG A 71 1.25 -9.84 15.32
N THR A 72 0.31 -9.80 14.39
CA THR A 72 -0.74 -10.83 14.27
C THR A 72 -0.29 -11.87 13.26
N ASP A 73 -0.33 -13.15 13.64
CA ASP A 73 -0.20 -14.26 12.70
C ASP A 73 -1.57 -14.56 12.08
N TYR A 74 -1.67 -14.43 10.77
CA TYR A 74 -2.89 -14.70 10.00
C TYR A 74 -2.95 -16.14 9.49
N GLY A 75 -1.94 -16.99 9.76
CA GLY A 75 -1.96 -18.40 9.39
C GLY A 75 -2.10 -18.65 7.88
N GLY A 76 -1.66 -17.70 7.05
CA GLY A 76 -1.82 -17.75 5.59
C GLY A 76 -3.21 -17.39 5.07
N ALA A 77 -4.12 -16.94 5.93
CA ALA A 77 -5.43 -16.44 5.51
C ALA A 77 -5.29 -15.18 4.66
N THR A 78 -6.08 -15.10 3.59
CA THR A 78 -6.15 -13.92 2.73
C THR A 78 -7.60 -13.48 2.55
N SER A 79 -7.84 -12.21 2.23
CA SER A 79 -9.19 -11.75 1.91
C SER A 79 -9.72 -12.42 0.64
N ALA A 80 -11.05 -12.58 0.57
CA ALA A 80 -11.71 -12.91 -0.69
C ALA A 80 -11.63 -11.70 -1.63
N ILE A 81 -11.40 -11.97 -2.91
CA ILE A 81 -11.48 -10.96 -3.97
C ILE A 81 -12.91 -10.99 -4.51
N PRO A 82 -13.61 -9.84 -4.60
CA PRO A 82 -14.95 -9.78 -5.19
C PRO A 82 -14.92 -10.34 -6.62
N ALA A 83 -15.94 -11.14 -6.98
CA ALA A 83 -16.12 -11.66 -8.34
C ALA A 83 -16.54 -10.57 -9.33
#